data_AF-A0A7K4FS67-F1
#
_entry.id   AF-A0A7K4FS67-F1
#
_cell.length_a   1.000
_cell.length_b   1.000
_cell.length_c   1.000
_cell.angle_alpha   90.00
_cell.angle_beta   90.00
_cell.angle_gamma   90.00
#
_symmetry.space_group_name_H-M   'P 1'
#
loop_
_entity.id
_entity.type
_entity.pdbx_description
1 polymer ?
#
loop_
_entity_poly.entity_id
_entity_poly.type
_entity_poly.pdbx_seq_one_letter_code
_entity_poly.pdbx_strand_id
1 'polypeptide(L)'
;MDLQQFLRYIELRMDAIASTYFGLVLNRAKVNYINDNWSSLVRSLEKSKEISIEVEIDLNFFTPDGEVKGKYTTEIAIKENLPPEEGLSDYVARLEKLIELHKKFLRRTQYSKFI
;
A
#
# COMPACT_ATOMS: atom_id res chain seq x y z
N MET A 1 -27.15 -14.29 17.18
CA MET A 1 -26.77 -13.02 16.52
C MET A 1 -27.93 -12.64 15.63
N ASP A 2 -28.53 -11.47 15.86
CA ASP A 2 -29.63 -10.93 15.07
C ASP A 2 -29.17 -10.64 13.63
N LEU A 3 -30.08 -10.73 12.65
CA LEU A 3 -29.82 -10.47 11.24
C LEU A 3 -29.24 -9.06 11.04
N GLN A 4 -29.71 -8.04 11.77
CA GLN A 4 -29.12 -6.70 11.69
C GLN A 4 -27.70 -6.65 12.26
N GLN A 5 -27.41 -7.40 13.33
CA GLN A 5 -26.05 -7.50 13.89
C GLN A 5 -25.12 -8.28 12.96
N PHE A 6 -25.62 -9.33 12.30
CA PHE A 6 -24.89 -10.08 11.29
C PHE A 6 -24.61 -9.24 10.04
N LEU A 7 -25.62 -8.49 9.56
CA LEU A 7 -25.47 -7.59 8.43
C LEU A 7 -24.52 -6.44 8.76
N ARG A 8 -24.62 -5.79 9.94
CA ARG A 8 -23.61 -4.81 10.40
C ARG A 8 -22.21 -5.41 10.53
N TYR A 9 -22.12 -6.63 11.03
CA TYR A 9 -20.85 -7.34 11.16
C TYR A 9 -20.26 -7.73 9.78
N ILE A 10 -21.10 -7.96 8.78
CA ILE A 10 -20.68 -8.12 7.38
C ILE A 10 -20.29 -6.78 6.76
N GLU A 11 -21.08 -5.73 6.94
CA GLU A 11 -20.86 -4.38 6.40
C GLU A 11 -19.53 -3.78 6.91
N LEU A 12 -19.29 -3.87 8.23
CA LEU A 12 -18.01 -3.51 8.86
C LEU A 12 -16.83 -4.37 8.35
N ARG A 13 -17.09 -5.61 7.91
CA ARG A 13 -16.07 -6.47 7.30
C ARG A 13 -15.86 -6.19 5.83
N MET A 14 -16.88 -5.82 5.07
CA MET A 14 -16.74 -5.45 3.66
C MET A 14 -15.90 -4.19 3.51
N ASP A 15 -16.15 -3.16 4.33
CA ASP A 15 -15.32 -1.94 4.34
C ASP A 15 -13.88 -2.24 4.75
N ALA A 16 -13.69 -3.10 5.76
CA ALA A 16 -12.36 -3.52 6.18
C ALA A 16 -11.62 -4.33 5.09
N ILE A 17 -12.35 -5.14 4.31
CA ILE A 17 -11.80 -5.91 3.21
C ILE A 17 -11.45 -5.03 2.02
N ALA A 18 -12.35 -4.13 1.60
CA ALA A 18 -12.10 -3.17 0.53
C ALA A 18 -10.91 -2.26 0.88
N SER A 19 -10.87 -1.76 2.12
CA SER A 19 -9.73 -0.99 2.65
C SER A 19 -8.44 -1.80 2.66
N THR A 20 -8.51 -3.10 3.01
CA THR A 20 -7.34 -3.99 2.99
C THR A 20 -6.85 -4.26 1.57
N TYR A 21 -7.76 -4.43 0.62
CA TYR A 21 -7.43 -4.63 -0.78
C TYR A 21 -6.84 -3.37 -1.41
N PHE A 22 -7.42 -2.21 -1.13
CA PHE A 22 -6.87 -0.91 -1.48
C PHE A 22 -5.45 -0.75 -0.91
N GLY A 23 -5.25 -1.05 0.38
CA GLY A 23 -3.94 -1.03 1.03
C GLY A 23 -2.93 -1.97 0.36
N LEU A 24 -3.35 -3.18 -0.03
CA LEU A 24 -2.52 -4.12 -0.79
C LEU A 24 -2.06 -3.52 -2.12
N VAL A 25 -2.99 -2.99 -2.91
CA VAL A 25 -2.69 -2.45 -4.24
C VAL A 25 -1.83 -1.20 -4.14
N LEU A 26 -2.14 -0.28 -3.23
CA LEU A 26 -1.35 0.92 -2.98
C LEU A 26 0.09 0.56 -2.56
N ASN A 27 0.26 -0.40 -1.65
CA ASN A 27 1.60 -0.80 -1.21
C ASN A 27 2.39 -1.50 -2.34
N ARG A 28 1.75 -2.33 -3.17
CA ARG A 28 2.38 -2.90 -4.37
C ARG A 28 2.83 -1.79 -5.34
N ALA A 29 1.96 -0.82 -5.59
CA ALA A 29 2.26 0.30 -6.47
C ALA A 29 3.42 1.16 -5.92
N LYS A 30 3.47 1.40 -4.60
CA LYS A 30 4.62 2.06 -3.95
C LYS A 30 5.93 1.31 -4.18
N VAL A 31 5.94 -0.01 -3.98
CA VAL A 31 7.14 -0.84 -4.20
C VAL A 31 7.60 -0.73 -5.65
N ASN A 32 6.68 -0.89 -6.60
CA ASN A 32 6.99 -0.77 -8.03
C ASN A 32 7.53 0.62 -8.36
N TYR A 33 6.86 1.67 -7.91
CA TYR A 33 7.30 3.05 -8.11
C TYR A 33 8.72 3.29 -7.57
N ILE A 34 9.03 2.80 -6.36
CA ILE A 34 10.35 2.95 -5.76
C ILE A 34 11.41 2.22 -6.58
N ASN A 35 11.11 0.98 -7.01
CA ASN A 35 12.04 0.19 -7.81
C ASN A 35 12.30 0.83 -9.18
N ASP A 36 11.26 1.36 -9.82
CA ASP A 36 11.36 2.02 -11.13
C ASP A 36 12.09 3.37 -11.06
N ASN A 37 12.01 4.06 -9.91
CA ASN A 37 12.55 5.41 -9.73
C ASN A 37 13.72 5.46 -8.73
N TRP A 38 14.35 4.32 -8.43
CA TRP A 38 15.31 4.15 -7.34
C TRP A 38 16.38 5.25 -7.30
N SER A 39 17.14 5.38 -8.40
CA SER A 39 18.25 6.35 -8.50
C SER A 39 17.78 7.81 -8.39
N SER A 40 16.56 8.12 -8.82
CA SER A 40 15.98 9.47 -8.73
C SER A 40 15.60 9.81 -7.28
N LEU A 41 14.99 8.85 -6.58
CA LEU A 41 14.60 8.98 -5.18
C LEU A 41 15.82 9.13 -4.27
N VAL A 42 16.85 8.30 -4.46
CA VAL A 42 18.13 8.40 -3.73
C VAL A 42 18.72 9.80 -3.87
N ARG A 43 18.86 10.30 -5.10
CA ARG A 43 19.39 11.66 -5.36
C ARG A 43 18.54 12.76 -4.74
N SER A 44 17.22 12.57 -4.70
CA SER A 44 16.31 13.55 -4.10
C SER A 44 16.52 13.62 -2.59
N LEU A 45 16.55 12.47 -1.92
CA LEU A 45 16.82 12.36 -0.48
C LEU A 45 18.22 12.90 -0.10
N GLU A 46 19.24 12.63 -0.93
CA GLU A 46 20.60 13.15 -0.73
C GLU A 46 20.67 14.68 -0.82
N LYS A 47 19.97 15.28 -1.78
CA LYS A 47 20.03 16.72 -2.05
C LYS A 47 19.30 17.54 -0.99
N SER A 48 18.11 17.11 -0.60
CA SER A 48 17.28 17.89 0.31
C SER A 48 17.60 17.61 1.78
N LYS A 49 18.38 16.56 2.09
CA LYS A 49 18.51 15.99 3.45
C LYS A 49 17.15 15.66 4.07
N GLU A 50 16.09 15.60 3.26
CA GLU A 50 14.76 15.25 3.74
C GLU A 50 14.69 13.75 3.96
N ILE A 51 13.92 13.38 4.95
CA ILE A 51 13.61 11.99 5.28
C ILE A 51 12.32 11.53 4.59
N SER A 52 11.63 12.44 3.90
CA SER A 52 10.30 12.25 3.35
C SER A 52 10.19 12.85 1.95
N ILE A 53 9.58 12.11 1.02
CA ILE A 53 9.26 12.59 -0.34
C ILE A 53 7.79 12.30 -0.62
N GLU A 54 7.04 13.31 -1.03
CA GLU A 54 5.70 13.11 -1.59
C GLU A 54 5.79 12.61 -3.02
N VAL A 55 5.03 11.56 -3.33
CA VAL A 55 4.94 10.96 -4.66
C VAL A 55 3.48 10.78 -5.05
N GLU A 56 3.20 10.97 -6.33
CA GLU A 56 1.89 10.67 -6.92
C GLU A 56 1.95 9.29 -7.58
N ILE A 57 1.02 8.41 -7.21
CA ILE A 57 0.92 7.06 -7.73
C ILE A 57 -0.41 6.90 -8.47
N ASP A 58 -0.33 6.54 -9.74
CA ASP A 58 -1.49 6.12 -10.51
C ASP A 58 -1.90 4.70 -10.10
N LEU A 59 -3.11 4.54 -9.59
CA LEU A 59 -3.72 3.25 -9.34
C LEU A 59 -4.77 2.95 -10.41
N ASN A 60 -4.71 1.74 -10.95
CA ASN A 60 -5.80 1.14 -11.71
C ASN A 60 -5.93 -0.34 -11.33
N PHE A 61 -7.05 -0.73 -10.72
CA PHE A 61 -7.32 -2.11 -10.34
C PHE A 61 -8.81 -2.40 -10.21
N PHE A 62 -9.17 -3.67 -10.28
CA PHE A 62 -10.56 -4.12 -10.15
C PHE A 62 -10.84 -4.59 -8.74
N THR A 63 -11.87 -4.00 -8.13
CA THR A 63 -12.51 -4.52 -6.93
C THR A 63 -13.73 -5.36 -7.33
N PRO A 64 -14.28 -6.15 -6.40
CA PRO A 64 -15.57 -6.81 -6.56
C PRO A 64 -16.72 -5.85 -6.91
N ASP A 65 -16.60 -4.59 -6.51
CA ASP A 65 -17.61 -3.55 -6.68
C ASP A 65 -17.37 -2.70 -7.95
N GLY A 66 -16.24 -2.91 -8.66
CA GLY A 66 -15.93 -2.21 -9.91
C GLY A 66 -14.45 -1.83 -10.07
N GLU A 67 -14.13 -1.19 -11.21
CA GLU A 67 -12.80 -0.62 -11.49
C GLU A 67 -12.55 0.61 -10.60
N VAL A 68 -11.41 0.63 -9.93
CA VAL A 68 -10.91 1.78 -9.17
C VAL A 68 -9.73 2.34 -9.93
N LYS A 69 -9.88 3.57 -10.43
CA LYS A 69 -8.84 4.31 -11.13
C LYS A 69 -8.67 5.70 -10.53
N GLY A 70 -7.44 6.12 -10.27
CA GLY A 70 -7.16 7.46 -9.77
C GLY A 70 -5.69 7.70 -9.45
N LYS A 71 -5.38 8.97 -9.17
CA LYS A 71 -4.09 9.42 -8.69
C LYS A 71 -4.10 9.53 -7.18
N TYR A 72 -3.09 8.96 -6.54
CA TYR A 72 -2.98 8.94 -5.09
C TYR A 72 -1.64 9.52 -4.66
N THR A 73 -1.71 10.65 -3.98
CA THR A 73 -0.54 11.24 -3.33
C THR A 73 -0.23 10.47 -2.06
N THR A 74 1.03 10.06 -1.92
CA THR A 74 1.52 9.39 -0.72
C THR A 74 2.93 9.85 -0.40
N GLU A 75 3.26 9.82 0.88
CA GLU A 75 4.61 10.07 1.35
C GLU A 75 5.45 8.78 1.36
N ILE A 76 6.72 8.89 1.01
CA ILE A 76 7.77 7.90 1.22
C ILE A 76 8.69 8.47 2.31
N ALA A 77 8.58 7.92 3.52
CA ALA A 77 9.38 8.35 4.67
C ALA A 77 10.40 7.28 5.08
N ILE A 78 11.68 7.61 4.98
CA ILE A 78 12.80 6.80 5.46
C ILE A 78 13.14 7.18 6.91
N LYS A 79 13.88 6.31 7.62
CA LYS A 79 14.28 6.60 8.99
C LYS A 79 15.39 7.65 9.00
N GLU A 80 15.34 8.54 9.99
CA GLU A 80 16.46 9.43 10.33
C GLU A 80 17.72 8.60 10.60
N ASN A 81 18.86 9.08 10.09
CA ASN A 81 20.19 8.50 10.25
C ASN A 81 20.53 7.25 9.41
N LEU A 82 19.66 6.83 8.49
CA LEU A 82 20.05 5.84 7.47
C LEU A 82 20.53 6.56 6.20
N PRO A 83 21.58 6.04 5.53
CA PRO A 83 21.90 6.45 4.16
C PRO A 83 20.66 6.29 3.27
N PRO A 84 20.43 7.18 2.28
CA PRO A 84 19.22 7.15 1.44
C PRO A 84 18.92 5.79 0.79
N GLU A 85 19.94 5.09 0.29
CA GLU A 85 19.77 3.75 -0.30
C GLU A 85 19.31 2.71 0.73
N GLU A 86 19.95 2.68 1.90
CA GLU A 86 19.58 1.77 3.00
C GLU A 86 18.20 2.12 3.55
N GLY A 87 17.89 3.42 3.66
CA GLY A 87 16.59 3.92 4.10
C GLY A 87 15.46 3.52 3.16
N LEU A 88 15.68 3.65 1.84
CA LEU A 88 14.72 3.20 0.83
C LEU A 88 14.57 1.67 0.84
N SER A 89 15.67 0.92 1.00
CA SER A 89 15.62 -0.54 1.09
C SER A 89 14.82 -1.01 2.32
N ASP A 90 15.06 -0.41 3.48
CA ASP A 90 14.30 -0.66 4.71
C ASP A 90 12.83 -0.27 4.56
N TYR A 91 12.52 0.83 3.84
CA TYR A 91 11.14 1.21 3.53
C TYR A 91 10.45 0.18 2.63
N VAL A 92 11.09 -0.27 1.55
CA VAL A 92 10.57 -1.33 0.67
C VAL A 92 10.31 -2.61 1.46
N ALA A 93 11.25 -3.04 2.31
CA ALA A 93 11.09 -4.23 3.14
C ALA A 93 9.90 -4.12 4.12
N ARG A 94 9.60 -2.91 4.64
CA ARG A 94 8.38 -2.68 5.44
C ARG A 94 7.11 -2.80 4.59
N LEU A 95 7.11 -2.22 3.39
CA LEU A 95 5.97 -2.34 2.47
C LEU A 95 5.71 -3.79 2.08
N GLU A 96 6.74 -4.58 1.79
CA GLU A 96 6.61 -6.00 1.47
C GLU A 96 6.01 -6.80 2.63
N LYS A 97 6.41 -6.50 3.87
CA LYS A 97 5.77 -7.10 5.06
C LYS A 97 4.29 -6.75 5.16
N LEU A 98 3.91 -5.48 4.90
CA LEU A 98 2.51 -5.06 4.88
C LEU A 98 1.72 -5.74 3.76
N ILE A 99 2.31 -5.87 2.56
CA ILE A 99 1.74 -6.61 1.44
C ILE A 99 1.43 -8.05 1.85
N GLU A 100 2.38 -8.76 2.47
CA GLU A 100 2.16 -10.13 2.92
C GLU A 100 1.09 -10.24 4.01
N LEU A 101 1.00 -9.27 4.93
CA LEU A 101 -0.08 -9.20 5.92
C LEU A 101 -1.44 -9.00 5.25
N HIS A 102 -1.57 -8.08 4.31
CA HIS A 102 -2.80 -7.86 3.55
C HIS A 102 -3.19 -9.11 2.75
N LYS A 103 -2.24 -9.74 2.04
CA LYS A 103 -2.48 -11.02 1.33
C LYS A 103 -2.97 -12.10 2.29
N LYS A 104 -2.35 -12.27 3.45
CA LYS A 104 -2.73 -13.27 4.45
C LYS A 104 -4.13 -13.04 4.99
N PHE A 105 -4.52 -11.78 5.22
CA PHE A 105 -5.89 -11.44 5.61
C PHE A 105 -6.87 -11.77 4.49
N LEU A 106 -6.63 -11.27 3.27
CA LEU A 106 -7.53 -11.42 2.13
C LEU A 106 -7.70 -12.89 1.72
N ARG A 107 -6.65 -13.72 1.83
CA ARG A 107 -6.72 -15.18 1.56
C ARG A 107 -7.73 -15.90 2.46
N ARG A 108 -8.03 -15.35 3.64
CA ARG A 108 -9.03 -15.89 4.59
C ARG A 108 -10.44 -15.37 4.32
N THR A 109 -10.61 -14.59 3.26
CA THR A 109 -11.89 -14.01 2.83
C THR A 109 -12.31 -14.57 1.48
N GLN A 110 -13.55 -14.29 1.08
CA GLN A 110 -14.08 -14.67 -0.24
C GLN A 110 -13.34 -14.02 -1.43
N TYR A 111 -12.43 -13.07 -1.18
CA TYR A 111 -11.70 -12.32 -2.19
C TYR A 111 -10.31 -12.88 -2.49
N SER A 112 -10.02 -14.11 -2.07
CA SER A 112 -8.76 -14.80 -2.35
C SER A 112 -8.41 -14.88 -3.84
N LYS A 113 -9.42 -14.86 -4.72
CA LYS A 113 -9.26 -14.88 -6.19
C LYS A 113 -8.69 -13.58 -6.79
N PHE A 114 -8.68 -12.48 -6.03
CA PHE A 114 -8.27 -11.15 -6.51
C PHE A 114 -6.86 -10.74 -6.03
N ILE A 115 -6.14 -11.64 -5.32
CA ILE A 115 -4.84 -11.38 -4.67
C ILE A 115 -3.67 -11.83 -5.55
#